data_AF-A0A539D1B5-F1
#
_entry.id   AF-A0A539D1B5-F1
#
_cell.length_a   1.000
_cell.length_b   1.000
_cell.length_c   1.000
_cell.angle_alpha   90.00
_cell.angle_beta   90.00
_cell.angle_gamma   90.00
#
_symmetry.space_group_name_H-M   'P 1'
#
loop_
_entity.id
_entity.type
_entity.pdbx_description
1 polymer ?
#
loop_
_entity_poly.entity_id
_entity_poly.type
_entity_poly.pdbx_seq_one_letter_code
_entity_poly.pdbx_strand_id
1 'polypeptide(L)'
;MRLMARLAHEVRPAQPTPTLRYLAGEHAERVAHVWAAPHGAYLEMPAQRRHLAHVVLALGAREDARKLATALTGERADVVARRYLGDPPVGFVKALGRIGEAAWDGVDYLRLYELFADEGAASVLMQTPAITVAVVKALDDVPAALRVHAIARHVAGTEAARALGDAWTAIHTVRGPGVADAAVARWVRATGPERLFAMAAQDVAPLRFDPAPFPVHPDMRRLGGTTALEDAGRRFRNCLATYADRAALGTVA
;
A
#
# COMPACT_ATOMS: atom_id res chain seq x y z
N MET A 1 -20.28 -52.46 18.48
CA MET A 1 -19.50 -51.41 17.77
C MET A 1 -20.16 -50.87 16.47
N ARG A 2 -21.47 -51.01 16.24
CA ARG A 2 -22.14 -50.54 14.99
C ARG A 2 -23.17 -49.41 15.20
N LEU A 3 -23.20 -48.76 16.36
CA LEU A 3 -24.12 -47.64 16.63
C LEU A 3 -23.50 -46.26 16.38
N MET A 4 -22.17 -46.11 16.56
CA MET A 4 -21.45 -44.85 16.32
C MET A 4 -21.31 -44.48 14.83
N ALA A 5 -21.47 -45.45 13.92
CA ALA A 5 -21.40 -45.22 12.47
C ALA A 5 -22.72 -44.67 11.87
N ARG A 6 -23.82 -44.64 12.63
CA ARG A 6 -25.14 -44.15 12.19
C ARG A 6 -25.47 -42.71 12.62
N LEU A 7 -24.58 -42.07 13.38
CA LEU A 7 -24.64 -40.62 13.64
C LEU A 7 -23.80 -39.82 12.64
N ALA A 8 -23.63 -40.34 11.42
CA ALA A 8 -23.35 -39.50 10.25
C ALA A 8 -24.62 -38.70 9.94
N HIS A 9 -24.94 -37.76 10.84
CA HIS A 9 -25.89 -36.70 10.58
C HIS A 9 -25.40 -36.02 9.31
N GLU A 10 -26.30 -35.85 8.34
CA GLU A 10 -26.08 -34.96 7.22
C GLU A 10 -25.55 -33.64 7.80
N VAL A 11 -24.24 -33.43 7.63
CA VAL A 11 -23.57 -32.25 8.17
C VAL A 11 -24.05 -31.10 7.31
N ARG A 12 -25.16 -30.48 7.71
CA ARG A 12 -25.46 -29.12 7.30
C ARG A 12 -24.17 -28.32 7.52
N PRO A 13 -23.74 -27.47 6.57
CA PRO A 13 -22.59 -26.61 6.81
C PRO A 13 -22.84 -25.90 8.14
N ALA A 14 -22.02 -26.23 9.13
CA ALA A 14 -22.24 -25.78 10.48
C ALA A 14 -22.07 -24.27 10.48
N GLN A 15 -23.02 -23.54 11.07
CA GLN A 15 -22.90 -22.09 11.15
C GLN A 15 -21.56 -21.71 11.78
N PRO A 16 -20.89 -20.63 11.31
CA PRO A 16 -19.59 -20.25 11.83
C PRO A 16 -19.65 -19.98 13.34
N THR A 17 -18.73 -20.59 14.09
CA THR A 17 -18.60 -20.29 15.53
C THR A 17 -18.13 -18.85 15.76
N PRO A 18 -18.34 -18.26 16.95
CA PRO A 18 -17.86 -16.92 17.27
C PRO A 18 -16.35 -16.74 17.05
N THR A 19 -15.55 -17.72 17.46
CA THR A 19 -14.09 -17.73 17.23
C THR A 19 -13.76 -17.74 15.74
N LEU A 20 -14.48 -18.54 14.95
CA LEU A 20 -14.30 -18.56 13.50
C LEU A 20 -14.66 -17.20 12.87
N ARG A 21 -15.75 -16.56 13.29
CA ARG A 21 -16.12 -15.22 12.80
C ARG A 21 -15.06 -14.18 13.13
N TYR A 22 -14.48 -14.23 14.34
CA TYR A 22 -13.42 -13.32 14.73
C TYR A 22 -12.15 -13.50 13.87
N LEU A 23 -11.72 -14.74 13.63
CA LEU A 23 -10.49 -15.03 12.88
C LEU A 23 -10.65 -14.92 11.36
N ALA A 24 -11.77 -15.40 10.81
CA ALA A 24 -11.99 -15.48 9.36
C ALA A 24 -12.74 -14.27 8.79
N GLY A 25 -13.34 -13.42 9.64
CA GLY A 25 -14.06 -12.22 9.20
C GLY A 25 -15.15 -12.55 8.16
N GLU A 26 -15.11 -11.86 7.02
CA GLU A 26 -16.03 -12.09 5.89
C GLU A 26 -15.91 -13.49 5.26
N HIS A 27 -14.80 -14.21 5.50
CA HIS A 27 -14.58 -15.55 4.97
C HIS A 27 -15.21 -16.65 5.85
N ALA A 28 -15.77 -16.31 7.01
CA ALA A 28 -16.22 -17.29 8.01
C ALA A 28 -17.18 -18.34 7.45
N GLU A 29 -18.17 -17.94 6.64
CA GLU A 29 -19.12 -18.88 6.01
C GLU A 29 -18.44 -19.82 5.01
N ARG A 30 -17.54 -19.29 4.17
CA ARG A 30 -16.75 -20.09 3.21
C ARG A 30 -15.83 -21.06 3.93
N VAL A 31 -15.19 -20.62 5.02
CA VAL A 31 -14.34 -21.47 5.85
C VAL A 31 -15.18 -22.57 6.52
N ALA A 32 -16.35 -22.25 7.06
CA ALA A 32 -17.24 -23.23 7.69
C ALA A 32 -17.75 -24.29 6.70
N HIS A 33 -17.89 -23.94 5.43
CA HIS A 33 -18.23 -24.90 4.37
C HIS A 33 -17.08 -25.88 4.06
N VAL A 34 -15.83 -25.41 4.13
CA VAL A 34 -14.64 -26.23 3.82
C VAL A 34 -14.20 -27.08 5.01
N TRP A 35 -14.24 -26.51 6.21
CA TRP A 35 -13.93 -27.19 7.46
C TRP A 35 -15.18 -27.17 8.33
N ALA A 36 -15.89 -28.29 8.40
CA ALA A 36 -17.09 -28.41 9.24
C ALA A 36 -16.78 -28.18 10.73
N ALA A 37 -17.81 -27.82 11.51
CA ALA A 37 -17.67 -27.67 12.96
C ALA A 37 -17.08 -28.95 13.60
N PRO A 38 -16.15 -28.83 14.57
CA PRO A 38 -15.79 -27.62 15.31
C PRO A 38 -14.70 -26.74 14.64
N HIS A 39 -14.45 -26.90 13.34
CA HIS A 39 -13.46 -26.14 12.56
C HIS A 39 -12.00 -26.34 13.04
N GLY A 40 -11.73 -27.39 13.83
CA GLY A 40 -10.43 -27.60 14.48
C GLY A 40 -9.26 -27.60 13.50
N ALA A 41 -9.39 -28.33 12.39
CA ALA A 41 -8.37 -28.39 11.35
C ALA A 41 -8.04 -27.03 10.71
N TYR A 42 -8.95 -26.04 10.74
CA TYR A 42 -8.67 -24.67 10.34
C TYR A 42 -8.03 -23.86 11.48
N LEU A 43 -8.58 -23.97 12.69
CA LEU A 43 -8.13 -23.21 13.86
C LEU A 43 -6.71 -23.58 14.29
N GLU A 44 -6.30 -24.83 14.09
CA GLU A 44 -4.97 -25.36 14.39
C GLU A 44 -3.92 -24.96 13.35
N MET A 45 -4.32 -24.46 12.17
CA MET A 45 -3.36 -23.99 11.17
C MET A 45 -2.62 -22.75 11.65
N PRO A 46 -1.32 -22.60 11.35
CA PRO A 46 -0.60 -21.34 11.57
C PRO A 46 -1.26 -20.17 10.83
N ALA A 47 -1.13 -18.94 11.34
CA ALA A 47 -1.73 -17.73 10.73
C ALA A 47 -1.44 -17.61 9.23
N GLN A 48 -0.17 -17.77 8.83
CA GLN A 48 0.25 -17.80 7.42
C GLN A 48 -0.64 -18.69 6.54
N ARG A 49 -0.95 -19.87 7.07
CA ARG A 49 -1.69 -20.90 6.34
C ARG A 49 -3.18 -20.57 6.27
N ARG A 50 -3.75 -20.00 7.33
CA ARG A 50 -5.12 -19.46 7.31
C ARG A 50 -5.26 -18.31 6.33
N HIS A 51 -4.28 -17.41 6.26
CA HIS A 51 -4.27 -16.36 5.24
C HIS A 51 -4.19 -16.90 3.82
N LEU A 52 -3.37 -17.93 3.57
CA LEU A 52 -3.36 -18.59 2.26
C LEU A 52 -4.74 -19.19 1.92
N ALA A 53 -5.40 -19.82 2.89
CA ALA A 53 -6.77 -20.28 2.72
C ALA A 53 -7.73 -19.14 2.36
N HIS A 54 -7.65 -17.99 3.05
CA HIS A 54 -8.50 -16.83 2.75
C HIS A 54 -8.27 -16.30 1.34
N VAL A 55 -7.01 -16.19 0.88
CA VAL A 55 -6.68 -15.76 -0.49
C VAL A 55 -7.28 -16.73 -1.52
N VAL A 56 -7.09 -18.04 -1.33
CA VAL A 56 -7.64 -19.08 -2.23
C VAL A 56 -9.17 -19.04 -2.26
N LEU A 57 -9.80 -18.84 -1.11
CA LEU A 57 -11.26 -18.72 -0.99
C LEU A 57 -11.78 -17.41 -1.59
N ALA A 58 -11.06 -16.30 -1.44
CA ALA A 58 -11.39 -15.00 -1.99
C ALA A 58 -11.44 -15.03 -3.52
N LEU A 59 -10.48 -15.73 -4.15
CA LEU A 59 -10.41 -15.94 -5.60
C LEU A 59 -11.46 -16.93 -6.14
N GLY A 60 -12.21 -17.59 -5.27
CA GLY A 60 -13.32 -18.47 -5.67
C GLY A 60 -12.86 -19.77 -6.30
N ALA A 61 -11.84 -20.42 -5.73
CA ALA A 61 -11.38 -21.73 -6.18
C ALA A 61 -12.56 -22.71 -6.36
N ARG A 62 -12.73 -23.19 -7.60
CA ARG A 62 -13.78 -24.13 -7.98
C ARG A 62 -13.32 -25.56 -7.74
N GLU A 63 -13.18 -25.93 -6.48
CA GLU A 63 -12.82 -27.29 -6.08
C GLU A 63 -13.78 -27.81 -5.00
N ASP A 64 -13.94 -29.13 -4.96
CA ASP A 64 -14.65 -29.82 -3.88
C ASP A 64 -14.07 -29.44 -2.51
N ALA A 65 -14.96 -29.12 -1.56
CA ALA A 65 -14.61 -28.65 -0.23
C ALA A 65 -13.64 -29.59 0.51
N ARG A 66 -13.80 -30.91 0.36
CA ARG A 66 -12.94 -31.89 1.03
C ARG A 66 -11.55 -31.91 0.42
N LYS A 67 -11.44 -31.84 -0.91
CA LYS A 67 -10.14 -31.74 -1.60
C LYS A 67 -9.41 -30.45 -1.21
N LEU A 68 -10.13 -29.34 -1.18
CA LEU A 68 -9.61 -28.04 -0.78
C LEU A 68 -9.10 -28.07 0.67
N ALA A 69 -9.90 -28.64 1.58
CA ALA A 69 -9.51 -28.82 2.98
C ALA A 69 -8.23 -29.66 3.12
N THR A 70 -8.15 -30.81 2.43
CA THR A 70 -6.97 -31.69 2.46
C THR A 70 -5.72 -30.99 1.93
N ALA A 71 -5.82 -30.28 0.80
CA ALA A 71 -4.71 -29.54 0.24
C ALA A 71 -4.23 -28.45 1.21
N LEU A 72 -5.16 -27.63 1.71
CA LEU A 72 -4.90 -26.51 2.60
C LEU A 72 -4.50 -26.91 4.03
N THR A 73 -4.65 -28.15 4.47
CA THR A 73 -4.13 -28.58 5.78
C THR A 73 -2.87 -29.44 5.67
N GLY A 74 -2.76 -30.26 4.63
CA GLY A 74 -1.71 -31.29 4.53
C GLY A 74 -0.54 -30.96 3.60
N GLU A 75 -0.75 -30.17 2.55
CA GLU A 75 0.32 -29.92 1.56
C GLU A 75 1.21 -28.74 1.94
N ARG A 76 2.40 -28.61 1.34
CA ARG A 76 3.24 -27.42 1.58
C ARG A 76 2.59 -26.14 1.03
N ALA A 77 2.84 -24.99 1.68
CA ALA A 77 2.23 -23.70 1.29
C ALA A 77 2.56 -23.26 -0.13
N ASP A 78 3.78 -23.52 -0.60
CA ASP A 78 4.20 -23.22 -1.97
C ASP A 78 3.55 -24.13 -3.03
N VAL A 79 3.19 -25.36 -2.67
CA VAL A 79 2.48 -26.28 -3.56
C VAL A 79 1.02 -25.85 -3.69
N VAL A 80 0.37 -25.58 -2.56
CA VAL A 80 -1.01 -25.04 -2.54
C VAL A 80 -1.08 -23.72 -3.29
N ALA A 81 -0.20 -22.77 -2.99
CA ALA A 81 -0.19 -21.49 -3.67
C ALA A 81 -0.01 -21.65 -5.18
N ARG A 82 0.88 -22.53 -5.64
CA ARG A 82 1.02 -22.79 -7.08
C ARG A 82 -0.23 -23.41 -7.71
N ARG A 83 -0.86 -24.36 -7.01
CA ARG A 83 -2.06 -25.04 -7.49
C ARG A 83 -3.24 -24.09 -7.70
N TYR A 84 -3.46 -23.15 -6.78
CA TYR A 84 -4.66 -22.30 -6.80
C TYR A 84 -4.40 -20.87 -7.30
N LEU A 85 -3.16 -20.39 -7.22
CA LEU A 85 -2.77 -19.03 -7.60
C LEU A 85 -1.87 -18.99 -8.86
N GLY A 86 -1.51 -20.16 -9.43
CA GLY A 86 -0.64 -20.25 -10.60
C GLY A 86 0.83 -20.07 -10.24
N ASP A 87 1.46 -18.98 -10.67
CA ASP A 87 2.85 -18.64 -10.31
C ASP A 87 2.83 -17.44 -9.35
N PRO A 88 2.66 -17.67 -8.03
CA PRO A 88 2.54 -16.57 -7.08
C PRO A 88 3.86 -15.76 -7.03
N PRO A 89 3.78 -14.42 -6.91
CA PRO A 89 4.98 -13.60 -6.89
C PRO A 89 5.94 -13.99 -5.76
N VAL A 90 7.24 -13.79 -6.00
CA VAL A 90 8.30 -14.19 -5.06
C VAL A 90 8.09 -13.52 -3.71
N GLY A 91 8.14 -14.33 -2.65
CA GLY A 91 8.01 -13.84 -1.28
C GLY A 91 6.57 -13.65 -0.79
N PHE A 92 5.55 -13.65 -1.66
CA PHE A 92 4.14 -13.47 -1.29
C PHE A 92 3.69 -14.47 -0.22
N VAL A 93 3.90 -15.78 -0.46
CA VAL A 93 3.48 -16.83 0.49
C VAL A 93 4.18 -16.67 1.84
N LYS A 94 5.47 -16.32 1.85
CA LYS A 94 6.22 -16.05 3.08
C LYS A 94 5.67 -14.81 3.81
N ALA A 95 5.26 -13.80 3.06
CA ALA A 95 4.73 -12.55 3.59
C ALA A 95 3.41 -12.73 4.35
N LEU A 96 2.59 -13.72 3.97
CA LEU A 96 1.34 -14.03 4.68
C LEU A 96 1.57 -14.35 6.16
N GLY A 97 2.76 -14.83 6.56
CA GLY A 97 3.08 -15.08 7.97
C GLY A 97 3.38 -13.82 8.79
N ARG A 98 3.41 -12.64 8.15
CA ARG A 98 3.57 -11.33 8.79
C ARG A 98 2.27 -10.54 8.86
N ILE A 99 1.18 -11.15 8.39
CA ILE A 99 -0.19 -10.67 8.58
C ILE A 99 -0.65 -11.27 9.91
N GLY A 100 -1.09 -10.43 10.85
CA GLY A 100 -1.53 -10.87 12.17
C GLY A 100 -2.70 -11.87 12.11
N GLU A 101 -3.13 -12.41 13.25
CA GLU A 101 -4.02 -13.59 13.31
C GLU A 101 -5.36 -13.51 12.54
N ALA A 102 -5.92 -12.29 12.40
CA ALA A 102 -7.24 -12.05 11.84
C ALA A 102 -7.21 -11.84 10.31
N ALA A 103 -8.18 -12.41 9.62
CA ALA A 103 -8.36 -12.25 8.18
C ALA A 103 -8.59 -10.79 7.78
N TRP A 104 -8.12 -10.45 6.59
CA TRP A 104 -8.54 -9.24 5.90
C TRP A 104 -9.73 -9.54 5.00
N ASP A 105 -10.30 -8.51 4.39
CA ASP A 105 -11.24 -8.71 3.29
C ASP A 105 -10.52 -9.18 2.00
N GLY A 106 -11.31 -9.69 1.06
CA GLY A 106 -10.78 -10.18 -0.23
C GLY A 106 -10.10 -9.08 -1.05
N VAL A 107 -10.56 -7.82 -0.96
CA VAL A 107 -9.99 -6.70 -1.73
C VAL A 107 -8.58 -6.38 -1.27
N ASP A 108 -8.36 -6.33 0.05
CA ASP A 108 -7.05 -6.04 0.63
C ASP A 108 -6.05 -7.21 0.41
N TYR A 109 -6.52 -8.46 0.32
CA TYR A 109 -5.68 -9.58 -0.14
C TYR A 109 -5.28 -9.46 -1.61
N LEU A 110 -6.20 -9.04 -2.49
CA LEU A 110 -5.90 -8.83 -3.90
C LEU A 110 -4.88 -7.70 -4.10
N ARG A 111 -5.08 -6.57 -3.41
CA ARG A 111 -4.09 -5.47 -3.38
C ARG A 111 -2.72 -5.95 -2.94
N LEU A 112 -2.65 -6.73 -1.87
CA LEU A 112 -1.38 -7.30 -1.41
C LEU A 112 -0.73 -8.17 -2.49
N TYR A 113 -1.50 -9.02 -3.17
CA TYR A 113 -1.00 -9.87 -4.25
C TYR A 113 -0.46 -9.02 -5.42
N GLU A 114 -1.19 -8.00 -5.85
CA GLU A 114 -0.77 -7.07 -6.92
C GLU A 114 0.49 -6.29 -6.55
N LEU A 115 0.61 -5.79 -5.32
CA LEU A 115 1.82 -5.11 -4.84
C LEU A 115 3.04 -6.03 -4.80
N PHE A 116 2.84 -7.34 -4.62
CA PHE A 116 3.94 -8.31 -4.69
C PHE A 116 4.38 -8.61 -6.14
N ALA A 117 3.55 -8.31 -7.14
CA ALA A 117 3.92 -8.38 -8.56
C ALA A 117 4.71 -7.15 -9.04
N ASP A 118 4.65 -6.03 -8.29
CA ASP A 118 5.48 -4.84 -8.49
C ASP A 118 6.81 -4.99 -7.72
N GLU A 119 7.95 -4.98 -8.43
CA GLU A 119 9.28 -5.24 -7.82
C GLU A 119 9.63 -4.24 -6.70
N GLY A 120 9.24 -2.98 -6.88
CA GLY A 120 9.56 -1.92 -5.94
C GLY A 120 8.72 -2.01 -4.67
N ALA A 121 7.42 -2.24 -4.81
CA ALA A 121 6.53 -2.47 -3.69
C ALA A 121 6.85 -3.79 -2.96
N ALA A 122 7.13 -4.87 -3.71
CA ALA A 122 7.56 -6.15 -3.16
C ALA A 122 8.82 -5.99 -2.30
N SER A 123 9.79 -5.20 -2.74
CA SER A 123 11.02 -4.91 -1.97
C SER A 123 10.73 -4.25 -0.63
N VAL A 124 9.81 -3.27 -0.58
CA VAL A 124 9.37 -2.65 0.68
C VAL A 124 8.64 -3.65 1.57
N LEU A 125 7.69 -4.39 1.01
CA LEU A 125 6.90 -5.38 1.74
C LEU A 125 7.80 -6.50 2.30
N MET A 126 8.85 -6.91 1.59
CA MET A 126 9.80 -7.92 2.05
C MET A 126 10.64 -7.48 3.25
N GLN A 127 10.86 -6.18 3.43
CA GLN A 127 11.56 -5.63 4.61
C GLN A 127 10.62 -5.21 5.74
N THR A 128 9.31 -5.18 5.48
CA THR A 128 8.31 -4.79 6.48
C THR A 128 8.09 -5.92 7.49
N PRO A 129 8.33 -5.73 8.80
CA PRO A 129 8.26 -6.81 9.78
C PRO A 129 6.82 -7.29 10.04
N ALA A 130 5.86 -6.35 10.09
CA ALA A 130 4.44 -6.63 10.24
C ALA A 130 3.68 -5.94 9.10
N ILE A 131 3.01 -6.74 8.27
CA ILE A 131 2.26 -6.22 7.13
C ILE A 131 0.83 -5.97 7.59
N THR A 132 0.40 -4.72 7.54
CA THR A 132 -0.95 -4.30 7.90
C THR A 132 -1.70 -3.79 6.67
N VAL A 133 -3.04 -3.78 6.75
CA VAL A 133 -3.90 -3.16 5.72
C VAL A 133 -3.51 -1.70 5.46
N ALA A 134 -3.13 -0.95 6.50
CA ALA A 134 -2.71 0.44 6.37
C ALA A 134 -1.43 0.59 5.52
N VAL A 135 -0.46 -0.32 5.70
CA VAL A 135 0.78 -0.34 4.87
C VAL A 135 0.44 -0.69 3.42
N VAL A 136 -0.40 -1.69 3.20
CA VAL A 136 -0.83 -2.09 1.84
C VAL A 136 -1.54 -0.95 1.13
N LYS A 137 -2.51 -0.29 1.79
CA LYS A 137 -3.24 0.86 1.23
C LYS A 137 -2.31 2.04 0.96
N ALA A 138 -1.38 2.33 1.87
CA ALA A 138 -0.40 3.38 1.65
C ALA A 138 0.48 3.12 0.42
N LEU A 139 0.96 1.89 0.22
CA LEU A 139 1.77 1.53 -0.96
C LEU A 139 0.95 1.50 -2.25
N ASP A 140 -0.31 1.07 -2.18
CA ASP A 140 -1.24 1.09 -3.32
C ASP A 140 -1.53 2.53 -3.79
N ASP A 141 -1.69 3.47 -2.84
CA ASP A 141 -1.89 4.89 -3.11
C ASP A 141 -0.64 5.58 -3.72
N VAL A 142 0.56 4.99 -3.61
CA VAL A 142 1.77 5.52 -4.26
C VAL A 142 1.70 5.21 -5.77
N PRO A 143 1.80 6.20 -6.67
CA PRO A 143 1.87 5.96 -8.11
C PRO A 143 3.00 4.99 -8.48
N ALA A 144 2.80 4.14 -9.50
CA ALA A 144 3.78 3.12 -9.90
C ALA A 144 5.19 3.70 -10.16
N ALA A 145 5.28 4.90 -10.76
CA ALA A 145 6.55 5.60 -10.98
C ALA A 145 7.33 5.92 -9.69
N LEU A 146 6.64 6.00 -8.56
CA LEU A 146 7.18 6.29 -7.24
C LEU A 146 7.36 5.05 -6.37
N ARG A 147 6.88 3.87 -6.81
CA ARG A 147 6.97 2.61 -6.04
C ARG A 147 8.37 2.02 -5.99
N VAL A 148 9.40 2.75 -6.40
CA VAL A 148 10.79 2.34 -6.18
C VAL A 148 11.10 2.26 -4.68
N HIS A 149 11.81 1.20 -4.27
CA HIS A 149 12.07 0.92 -2.85
C HIS A 149 12.64 2.12 -2.07
N ALA A 150 13.58 2.86 -2.67
CA ALA A 150 14.23 4.01 -2.05
C ALA A 150 13.26 5.15 -1.67
N ILE A 151 12.15 5.30 -2.40
CA ILE A 151 11.10 6.29 -2.12
C ILE A 151 10.02 5.67 -1.25
N ALA A 152 9.43 4.56 -1.70
CA ALA A 152 8.25 3.96 -1.08
C ALA A 152 8.47 3.55 0.38
N ARG A 153 9.69 3.17 0.78
CA ARG A 153 10.03 2.86 2.18
C ARG A 153 9.87 4.04 3.15
N HIS A 154 9.83 5.27 2.65
CA HIS A 154 9.67 6.49 3.44
C HIS A 154 8.21 6.95 3.56
N VAL A 155 7.28 6.26 2.90
CA VAL A 155 5.85 6.61 2.90
C VAL A 155 5.17 5.96 4.10
N ALA A 156 4.89 6.77 5.13
CA ALA A 156 4.23 6.32 6.36
C ALA A 156 2.72 6.63 6.32
N GLY A 157 1.96 5.78 5.63
CA GLY A 157 0.50 5.88 5.57
C GLY A 157 -0.05 6.56 4.32
N THR A 158 -1.38 6.54 4.18
CA THR A 158 -2.09 6.96 2.96
C THR A 158 -2.02 8.46 2.70
N GLU A 159 -1.94 9.29 3.73
CA GLU A 159 -1.82 10.75 3.57
C GLU A 159 -0.45 11.13 2.97
N ALA A 160 0.62 10.51 3.48
CA ALA A 160 1.97 10.67 2.95
C ALA A 160 2.06 10.18 1.49
N ALA A 161 1.42 9.04 1.19
CA ALA A 161 1.35 8.48 -0.16
C ALA A 161 0.65 9.45 -1.12
N ARG A 162 -0.51 9.95 -0.73
CA ARG A 162 -1.31 10.90 -1.51
C ARG A 162 -0.55 12.21 -1.74
N ALA A 163 0.04 12.80 -0.71
CA ALA A 163 0.79 14.06 -0.85
C ALA A 163 1.95 13.93 -1.86
N LEU A 164 2.68 12.80 -1.82
CA LEU A 164 3.75 12.54 -2.77
C LEU A 164 3.22 12.24 -4.19
N GLY A 165 2.11 11.50 -4.28
CA GLY A 165 1.42 11.21 -5.54
C GLY A 165 0.86 12.45 -6.21
N ASP A 166 0.28 13.37 -5.44
CA ASP A 166 -0.24 14.66 -5.91
C ASP A 166 0.92 15.55 -6.40
N ALA A 167 2.03 15.59 -5.67
CA ALA A 167 3.23 16.29 -6.10
C ALA A 167 3.77 15.77 -7.44
N TRP A 168 3.89 14.45 -7.59
CA TRP A 168 4.34 13.84 -8.84
C TRP A 168 3.34 14.10 -9.97
N THR A 169 2.04 13.95 -9.72
CA THR A 169 0.98 14.21 -10.69
C THR A 169 1.00 15.67 -11.15
N ALA A 170 1.21 16.62 -10.24
CA ALA A 170 1.34 18.04 -10.55
C ALA A 170 2.56 18.32 -11.43
N ILE A 171 3.73 17.78 -11.08
CA ILE A 171 4.95 17.92 -11.90
C ILE A 171 4.73 17.31 -13.29
N HIS A 172 4.22 16.08 -13.34
CA HIS A 172 4.00 15.34 -14.58
C HIS A 172 3.02 16.06 -15.50
N THR A 173 1.92 16.57 -14.97
CA THR A 173 0.85 17.23 -15.75
C THR A 173 1.27 18.63 -16.20
N VAL A 174 1.87 19.42 -15.32
CA VAL A 174 2.19 20.84 -15.59
C VAL A 174 3.51 21.01 -16.33
N ARG A 175 4.51 20.19 -16.00
CA ARG A 175 5.90 20.33 -16.51
C ARG A 175 6.30 19.21 -17.48
N GLY A 176 5.47 18.19 -17.62
CA GLY A 176 5.67 17.07 -18.54
C GLY A 176 6.45 15.89 -17.94
N PRO A 177 6.40 14.73 -18.61
CA PRO A 177 6.93 13.46 -18.10
C PRO A 177 8.44 13.49 -17.84
N GLY A 178 9.25 14.09 -18.73
CA GLY A 178 10.71 14.12 -18.55
C GLY A 178 11.17 14.90 -17.31
N VAL A 179 10.40 15.93 -16.89
CA VAL A 179 10.67 16.66 -15.64
C VAL A 179 10.25 15.83 -14.43
N ALA A 180 9.14 15.10 -14.53
CA ALA A 180 8.70 14.18 -13.49
C ALA A 180 9.73 13.06 -13.28
N ASP A 181 10.26 12.45 -14.35
CA ASP A 181 11.30 11.43 -14.27
C ASP A 181 12.58 11.95 -13.60
N ALA A 182 13.00 13.18 -13.95
CA ALA A 182 14.12 13.84 -13.30
C ALA A 182 13.86 14.11 -11.79
N ALA A 183 12.62 14.46 -11.43
CA ALA A 183 12.22 14.60 -10.03
C ALA A 183 12.27 13.26 -9.29
N VAL A 184 11.76 12.17 -9.86
CA VAL A 184 11.86 10.82 -9.27
C VAL A 184 13.33 10.42 -9.07
N ALA A 185 14.16 10.58 -10.10
CA ALA A 185 15.60 10.30 -10.02
C ALA A 185 16.29 11.13 -8.93
N ARG A 186 15.81 12.37 -8.70
CA ARG A 186 16.26 13.21 -7.60
C ARG A 186 15.80 12.62 -6.25
N TRP A 187 14.51 12.31 -6.10
CA TRP A 187 13.85 11.85 -4.87
C TRP A 187 14.39 10.52 -4.34
N VAL A 188 14.84 9.62 -5.23
CA VAL A 188 15.54 8.36 -4.86
C VAL A 188 16.75 8.60 -3.94
N ARG A 189 17.37 9.79 -4.01
CA ARG A 189 18.53 10.15 -3.19
C ARG A 189 18.17 10.70 -1.82
N ALA A 190 16.90 10.76 -1.46
CA ALA A 190 16.47 11.20 -0.14
C ALA A 190 17.01 10.26 0.95
N THR A 191 17.63 10.83 1.98
CA THR A 191 18.19 10.08 3.11
C THR A 191 17.15 9.72 4.18
N GLY A 192 15.94 10.27 4.07
CA GLY A 192 14.85 10.07 5.02
C GLY A 192 13.56 10.75 4.55
N PRO A 193 12.45 10.52 5.28
CA PRO A 193 11.13 11.03 4.90
C PRO A 193 11.08 12.55 4.84
N GLU A 194 11.59 13.26 5.85
CA GLU A 194 11.62 14.74 5.86
C GLU A 194 12.32 15.31 4.62
N ARG A 195 13.45 14.71 4.23
CA ARG A 195 14.20 15.14 3.05
C ARG A 195 13.45 14.84 1.76
N LEU A 196 12.80 13.68 1.66
CA LEU A 196 11.97 13.31 0.52
C LEU A 196 10.85 14.34 0.30
N PHE A 197 10.08 14.63 1.36
CA PHE A 197 8.99 15.60 1.26
C PHE A 197 9.48 17.02 1.01
N ALA A 198 10.61 17.43 1.59
CA ALA A 198 11.21 18.73 1.27
C ALA A 198 11.65 18.82 -0.21
N MET A 199 12.17 17.74 -0.79
CA MET A 199 12.54 17.70 -2.21
C MET A 199 11.31 17.74 -3.11
N ALA A 200 10.27 16.98 -2.79
CA ALA A 200 9.01 17.03 -3.51
C ALA A 200 8.37 18.42 -3.47
N ALA A 201 8.34 19.07 -2.30
CA ALA A 201 7.85 20.44 -2.15
C ALA A 201 8.64 21.44 -3.01
N GLN A 202 9.98 21.33 -3.03
CA GLN A 202 10.84 22.16 -3.87
C GLN A 202 10.58 21.94 -5.37
N ASP A 203 10.31 20.70 -5.79
CA ASP A 203 10.04 20.39 -7.19
C ASP A 203 8.63 20.83 -7.61
N VAL A 204 7.65 20.90 -6.69
CA VAL A 204 6.31 21.43 -6.98
C VAL A 204 6.30 22.96 -6.96
N ALA A 205 7.14 23.59 -6.13
CA ALA A 205 7.18 25.05 -5.97
C ALA A 205 7.30 25.77 -7.32
N PRO A 206 6.53 26.85 -7.55
CA PRO A 206 6.52 27.53 -8.82
C PRO A 206 7.87 28.16 -9.13
N LEU A 207 8.39 27.83 -10.31
CA LEU A 207 9.62 28.44 -10.84
C LEU A 207 9.41 29.92 -11.16
N ARG A 208 8.17 30.31 -11.50
CA ARG A 208 7.77 31.67 -11.77
C ARG A 208 6.42 31.98 -11.14
N PHE A 209 6.30 33.15 -10.51
CA PHE A 209 5.03 33.71 -10.09
C PHE A 209 4.40 34.50 -11.23
N ASP A 210 3.10 34.30 -11.43
CA ASP A 210 2.32 35.05 -12.41
C ASP A 210 2.47 36.55 -12.18
N PRO A 211 2.59 37.33 -13.27
CA PRO A 211 2.74 38.78 -13.18
C PRO A 211 1.46 39.42 -12.62
N ALA A 212 1.51 39.83 -11.35
CA ALA A 212 0.55 40.79 -10.81
C ALA A 212 0.91 42.22 -11.28
N PRO A 213 -0.10 43.10 -11.50
CA PRO A 213 0.17 44.49 -11.82
C PRO A 213 0.95 45.14 -10.66
N PHE A 214 2.16 45.61 -10.95
CA PHE A 214 3.05 46.24 -9.99
C PHE A 214 3.60 47.54 -10.58
N PRO A 215 3.68 48.64 -9.81
CA PRO A 215 4.25 49.89 -10.31
C PRO A 215 5.74 49.72 -10.63
N VAL A 216 6.10 49.90 -11.90
CA VAL A 216 7.49 49.83 -12.35
C VAL A 216 8.23 51.08 -11.86
N HIS A 217 9.23 50.90 -11.01
CA HIS A 217 10.10 51.97 -10.50
C HIS A 217 11.57 51.61 -10.71
N PRO A 218 12.46 52.55 -11.09
CA PRO A 218 13.88 52.26 -11.36
C PRO A 218 14.61 51.57 -10.19
N ASP A 219 14.22 51.88 -8.95
CA ASP A 219 14.83 51.31 -7.74
C ASP A 219 14.16 50.02 -7.25
N MET A 220 13.14 49.51 -7.93
CA MET A 220 12.39 48.32 -7.52
C MET A 220 12.67 47.16 -8.48
N ARG A 221 12.95 45.98 -7.91
CA ARG A 221 13.13 44.73 -8.65
C ARG A 221 12.03 43.74 -8.28
N ARG A 222 11.28 43.26 -9.27
CA ARG A 222 10.27 42.21 -9.08
C ARG A 222 10.93 40.89 -8.68
N LEU A 223 10.36 40.22 -7.68
CA LEU A 223 10.75 38.86 -7.28
C LEU A 223 9.82 37.88 -8.01
N GLY A 224 10.34 37.31 -9.09
CA GLY A 224 9.53 36.57 -10.05
C GLY A 224 9.33 35.09 -9.75
N GLY A 225 9.80 34.56 -8.61
CA GLY A 225 9.70 33.15 -8.26
C GLY A 225 10.30 32.84 -6.88
N THR A 226 10.13 31.61 -6.41
CA THR A 226 10.52 31.19 -5.05
C THR A 226 11.99 31.49 -4.72
N THR A 227 12.91 31.16 -5.63
CA THR A 227 14.35 31.44 -5.43
C THR A 227 14.64 32.94 -5.26
N ALA A 228 13.91 33.81 -5.94
CA ALA A 228 14.09 35.25 -5.82
C ALA A 228 13.60 35.77 -4.45
N LEU A 229 12.52 35.18 -3.91
CA LEU A 229 12.05 35.48 -2.55
C LEU A 229 13.03 35.00 -1.48
N GLU A 230 13.55 33.78 -1.61
CA GLU A 230 14.53 33.22 -0.66
C GLU A 230 15.84 34.02 -0.65
N ASP A 231 16.34 34.42 -1.83
CA ASP A 231 17.53 35.26 -1.96
C ASP A 231 17.33 36.63 -1.33
N ALA A 232 16.20 37.29 -1.61
CA ALA A 232 15.85 38.56 -0.97
C ALA A 232 15.72 38.42 0.55
N GLY A 233 15.07 37.35 1.02
CA GLY A 233 14.94 37.03 2.44
C GLY A 233 16.28 36.95 3.17
N ARG A 234 17.24 36.24 2.58
CA ARG A 234 18.61 36.13 3.10
C ARG A 234 19.36 37.46 3.03
N ARG A 235 19.33 38.15 1.89
CA ARG A 235 20.05 39.41 1.68
C ARG A 235 19.63 40.50 2.67
N PHE A 236 18.33 40.60 2.94
CA PHE A 236 17.77 41.61 3.82
C PHE A 236 17.56 41.11 5.25
N ARG A 237 17.92 39.85 5.55
CA ARG A 237 17.74 39.17 6.86
C ARG A 237 16.32 39.34 7.40
N ASN A 238 15.33 39.07 6.55
CA ASN A 238 13.92 39.20 6.89
C ASN A 238 13.15 37.90 6.59
N CYS A 239 11.85 37.90 6.89
CA CYS A 239 11.00 36.72 6.74
C CYS A 239 10.50 36.49 5.31
N LEU A 240 11.03 37.14 4.26
CA LEU A 240 10.46 37.02 2.91
C LEU A 240 10.41 35.57 2.41
N ALA A 241 11.39 34.76 2.80
CA ALA A 241 11.45 33.34 2.45
C ALA A 241 10.22 32.55 2.95
N THR A 242 9.63 32.95 4.10
CA THR A 242 8.44 32.28 4.65
C THR A 242 7.16 32.60 3.90
N TYR A 243 7.19 33.56 2.96
CA TYR A 243 6.04 33.92 2.13
C TYR A 243 6.03 33.22 0.77
N ALA A 244 7.03 32.39 0.44
CA ALA A 244 7.12 31.71 -0.85
C ALA A 244 5.87 30.88 -1.17
N ASP A 245 5.37 30.11 -0.20
CA ASP A 245 4.16 29.30 -0.38
C ASP A 245 2.92 30.18 -0.56
N ARG A 246 2.81 31.28 0.17
CA ARG A 246 1.69 32.22 0.06
C ARG A 246 1.68 32.96 -1.28
N ALA A 247 2.87 33.34 -1.77
CA ALA A 247 3.06 33.94 -3.09
C ALA A 247 2.77 32.92 -4.21
N ALA A 248 3.16 31.65 -4.02
CA ALA A 248 2.84 30.57 -4.95
C ALA A 248 1.33 30.34 -5.09
N LEU A 249 0.58 30.53 -4.00
CA LEU A 249 -0.88 30.41 -3.97
C LEU A 249 -1.60 31.70 -4.42
N GLY A 250 -0.88 32.77 -4.78
CA GLY A 250 -1.47 34.06 -5.16
C GLY A 250 -2.15 34.79 -3.99
N THR A 251 -1.85 34.43 -2.74
CA THR A 251 -2.50 34.99 -1.54
C THR A 251 -1.74 36.15 -0.91
N VAL A 252 -0.57 36.48 -1.46
CA VAL A 252 0.24 37.64 -1.08
C VAL A 252 0.70 38.31 -2.37
N ALA A 253 0.43 39.61 -2.48
CA ALA A 253 0.80 40.48 -3.59
C ALA A 253 2.03 41.32 -3.23
#